data_AF-A0A378RM51-F1
#
_entry.id   AF-A0A378RM51-F1
#
_cell.length_a   1.000
_cell.length_b   1.000
_cell.length_c   1.000
_cell.angle_alpha   90.00
_cell.angle_beta   90.00
_cell.angle_gamma   90.00
#
_symmetry.space_group_name_H-M   'P 1'
#
loop_
_entity.id
_entity.type
_entity.pdbx_description
1 polymer ?
#
loop_
_entity_poly.entity_id
_entity_poly.type
_entity_poly.pdbx_seq_one_letter_code
_entity_poly.pdbx_strand_id
1 'polypeptide(L)'
;MKYISFCFVMISFVGYSQEWDIKRDSIWNKYRNEYFIDWNTTSFVTQSNVDSTSQVYLRIFDKVKDISCEKDNDKIKDILYSGLSYPIEINVNAGDVFYKIVPKHFDDSKFAKNQSVYYLDAVEYSYISNHNEYLESYLGLPLGSVSVDYKVYRITAQQKTTVYKSYIAPTIQYLKDISSVLYRTKGGVVQTLVLNVCDAAIWEKEADDTIQIAPKALPKY
;
A
#
# COMPACT_ATOMS: atom_id res chain seq x y z
N MET A 1 -18.76 10.20 55.26
CA MET A 1 -18.20 10.59 53.94
C MET A 1 -16.74 10.16 53.91
N LYS A 2 -16.42 9.09 53.17
CA LYS A 2 -15.04 8.61 52.99
C LYS A 2 -14.52 9.17 51.66
N TYR A 3 -13.45 9.96 51.71
CA TYR A 3 -12.73 10.41 50.52
C TYR A 3 -12.00 9.21 49.92
N ILE A 4 -12.37 8.81 48.71
CA ILE A 4 -11.61 7.88 47.89
C ILE A 4 -10.57 8.72 47.16
N SER A 5 -9.31 8.57 47.57
CA SER A 5 -8.15 9.10 46.87
C SER A 5 -7.99 8.29 45.57
N PHE A 6 -8.25 8.92 44.43
CA PHE A 6 -7.88 8.35 43.14
C PHE A 6 -6.36 8.50 42.97
N CYS A 7 -5.63 7.40 43.18
CA CYS A 7 -4.29 7.26 42.64
C CYS A 7 -4.39 7.34 41.11
N PHE A 8 -3.99 8.48 40.54
CA PHE A 8 -3.55 8.51 39.15
C PHE A 8 -2.35 7.59 39.04
N VAL A 9 -2.57 6.38 38.53
CA VAL A 9 -1.51 5.63 37.88
C VAL A 9 -1.16 6.45 36.63
N MET A 10 -0.16 7.31 36.76
CA MET A 10 0.61 7.74 35.60
C MET A 10 1.21 6.47 35.01
N ILE A 11 0.53 5.90 34.02
CA ILE A 11 1.16 4.97 33.09
C ILE A 11 2.20 5.82 32.38
N SER A 12 3.43 5.74 32.87
CA SER A 12 4.61 6.18 32.15
C SER A 12 4.56 5.53 30.78
N PHE A 13 4.40 6.34 29.73
CA PHE A 13 4.68 5.92 28.36
C PHE A 13 6.16 5.52 28.33
N VAL A 14 6.40 4.22 28.48
CA VAL A 14 7.73 3.62 28.43
C VAL A 14 8.30 3.87 27.04
N GLY A 15 9.32 4.73 26.96
CA GLY A 15 10.38 4.79 25.95
C GLY A 15 10.04 4.28 24.55
N TYR A 16 9.11 4.94 23.87
CA TYR A 16 8.66 4.53 22.55
C TYR A 16 9.60 5.04 21.42
N SER A 17 9.97 4.09 20.56
CA SER A 17 10.35 4.12 19.12
C SER A 17 11.73 4.45 18.56
N GLN A 18 12.70 5.12 19.20
CA GLN A 18 13.92 5.47 18.43
C GLN A 18 14.82 4.26 18.05
N GLU A 19 14.90 3.23 18.89
CA GLU A 19 15.78 2.07 18.65
C GLU A 19 15.27 1.16 17.52
N TRP A 20 13.95 0.96 17.42
CA TRP A 20 13.35 0.14 16.37
C TRP A 20 13.48 0.82 15.01
N ASP A 21 13.27 2.13 14.95
CA ASP A 21 13.44 2.92 13.73
C ASP A 21 14.88 2.81 13.22
N ILE A 22 15.88 2.96 14.11
CA ILE A 22 17.30 2.80 13.74
C ILE A 22 17.60 1.39 13.21
N LYS A 23 17.14 0.34 13.89
CA LYS A 23 17.39 -1.05 13.46
C LYS A 23 16.73 -1.34 12.12
N ARG A 24 15.50 -0.90 11.95
CA ARG A 24 14.72 -1.13 10.72
C ARG A 24 15.29 -0.31 9.56
N ASP A 25 15.72 0.92 9.79
CA ASP A 25 16.41 1.74 8.78
C ASP A 25 17.72 1.10 8.37
N SER A 26 18.49 0.59 9.34
CA SER A 26 19.74 -0.13 9.08
C SER A 26 19.52 -1.36 8.20
N ILE A 27 18.48 -2.16 8.46
CA ILE A 27 18.11 -3.31 7.60
C ILE A 27 17.78 -2.83 6.20
N TRP A 28 16.92 -1.81 6.06
CA TRP A 28 16.51 -1.33 4.75
C TRP A 28 17.63 -0.68 3.96
N ASN A 29 18.49 0.10 4.61
CA ASN A 29 19.67 0.67 3.99
C ASN A 29 20.65 -0.41 3.56
N LYS A 30 20.85 -1.45 4.38
CA LYS A 30 21.65 -2.61 3.97
C LYS A 30 21.08 -3.25 2.72
N TYR A 31 19.79 -3.60 2.71
CA TYR A 31 19.15 -4.26 1.57
C TYR A 31 19.15 -3.37 0.33
N ARG A 32 18.92 -2.05 0.46
CA ARG A 32 19.00 -1.14 -0.68
C ARG A 32 20.42 -1.03 -1.22
N ASN A 33 21.42 -0.80 -0.35
CA ASN A 33 22.80 -0.69 -0.79
C ASN A 33 23.34 -1.98 -1.44
N GLU A 34 22.87 -3.13 -0.98
CA GLU A 34 23.29 -4.43 -1.49
C GLU A 34 22.52 -4.86 -2.75
N TYR A 35 21.24 -4.46 -2.87
CA TYR A 35 20.31 -5.07 -3.83
C TYR A 35 19.46 -4.07 -4.65
N PHE A 36 19.47 -2.78 -4.35
CA PHE A 36 18.70 -1.76 -5.07
C PHE A 36 19.60 -0.54 -5.36
N ILE A 37 20.24 -0.57 -6.54
CA ILE A 37 21.06 0.55 -7.02
C ILE A 37 20.14 1.67 -7.50
N ASP A 38 19.28 1.37 -8.47
CA ASP A 38 18.20 2.25 -8.93
C ASP A 38 17.11 1.47 -9.69
N TRP A 39 16.08 2.19 -10.16
CA TRP A 39 15.02 1.61 -11.00
C TRP A 39 15.48 1.23 -12.42
N ASN A 40 16.64 1.73 -12.88
CA ASN A 40 17.18 1.39 -14.21
C ASN A 40 17.91 0.05 -14.20
N THR A 41 18.42 -0.36 -13.05
CA THR A 41 19.24 -1.56 -12.83
C THR A 41 18.50 -2.68 -12.11
N THR A 42 17.27 -2.45 -11.68
CA THR A 42 16.42 -3.45 -11.02
C THR A 42 15.20 -3.81 -11.87
N SER A 43 14.80 -5.07 -11.86
CA SER A 43 13.57 -5.55 -12.49
C SER A 43 12.68 -6.27 -11.48
N PHE A 44 11.38 -6.29 -11.77
CA PHE A 44 10.35 -6.87 -10.92
C PHE A 44 9.51 -7.83 -11.72
N VAL A 45 9.34 -9.04 -11.19
CA VAL A 45 8.38 -10.01 -11.71
C VAL A 45 7.28 -10.17 -10.69
N THR A 46 6.07 -9.85 -11.12
CA THR A 46 4.86 -10.16 -10.37
C THR A 46 4.42 -11.57 -10.73
N GLN A 47 4.22 -12.43 -9.73
CA GLN A 47 3.74 -13.79 -9.91
C GLN A 47 2.20 -13.80 -10.04
N SER A 48 1.71 -13.11 -11.08
CA SER A 48 0.29 -12.98 -11.38
C SER A 48 -0.21 -14.19 -12.17
N ASN A 49 -1.46 -14.60 -11.90
CA ASN A 49 -2.18 -15.56 -12.75
C ASN A 49 -3.09 -14.86 -13.77
N VAL A 50 -3.00 -13.53 -13.90
CA VAL A 50 -3.81 -12.74 -14.82
C VAL A 50 -3.21 -12.80 -16.22
N ASP A 51 -3.92 -13.44 -17.14
CA ASP A 51 -3.61 -13.39 -18.57
C ASP A 51 -4.21 -12.11 -19.18
N SER A 52 -3.33 -11.23 -19.68
CA SER A 52 -3.71 -9.96 -20.29
C SER A 52 -4.33 -10.07 -21.67
N THR A 53 -4.20 -11.24 -22.31
CA THR A 53 -4.85 -11.53 -23.59
C THR A 53 -6.27 -12.05 -23.39
N SER A 54 -6.64 -12.38 -22.16
CA SER A 54 -7.99 -12.86 -21.83
C SER A 54 -9.06 -11.79 -22.05
N GLN A 55 -10.25 -12.24 -22.48
CA GLN A 55 -11.41 -11.36 -22.63
C GLN A 55 -11.86 -10.71 -21.31
N VAL A 56 -11.61 -11.36 -20.17
CA VAL A 56 -11.92 -10.80 -18.85
C VAL A 56 -11.03 -9.60 -18.57
N TYR A 57 -9.72 -9.74 -18.81
CA TYR A 57 -8.78 -8.63 -18.68
C TYR A 57 -9.16 -7.46 -19.58
N LEU A 58 -9.38 -7.72 -20.87
CA LEU A 58 -9.68 -6.67 -21.84
C LEU A 58 -10.95 -5.90 -21.48
N ARG A 59 -11.99 -6.59 -20.98
CA ARG A 59 -13.22 -5.93 -20.50
C ARG A 59 -12.98 -5.03 -19.28
N ILE A 60 -12.18 -5.48 -18.31
CA ILE A 60 -11.87 -4.68 -17.12
C ILE A 60 -10.98 -3.49 -17.52
N PHE A 61 -9.97 -3.74 -18.34
CA PHE A 61 -9.09 -2.71 -18.88
C PHE A 61 -9.88 -1.64 -19.63
N ASP A 62 -10.80 -2.03 -20.51
CA ASP A 62 -11.66 -1.10 -21.24
C ASP A 62 -12.55 -0.27 -20.33
N LYS A 63 -13.05 -0.84 -19.23
CA LYS A 63 -13.80 -0.08 -18.22
C LYS A 63 -12.91 0.90 -17.44
N VAL A 64 -11.69 0.51 -17.10
CA VAL A 64 -10.82 1.30 -16.21
C VAL A 64 -10.08 2.39 -16.98
N LYS A 65 -9.70 2.16 -18.23
CA LYS A 65 -8.85 3.07 -19.02
C LYS A 65 -9.46 4.46 -19.24
N ASP A 66 -10.78 4.53 -19.39
CA ASP A 66 -11.49 5.78 -19.69
C ASP A 66 -12.04 6.46 -18.42
N ILE A 67 -12.04 5.73 -17.28
CA ILE A 67 -12.65 6.14 -16.00
C ILE A 67 -11.55 6.36 -14.93
N SER A 68 -10.29 6.14 -15.27
CA SER A 68 -9.18 6.49 -14.38
C SER A 68 -8.68 7.89 -14.70
N CYS A 69 -8.25 8.59 -13.66
CA CYS A 69 -7.51 9.84 -13.85
C CYS A 69 -6.06 9.61 -14.28
N GLU A 70 -5.55 8.37 -14.14
CA GLU A 70 -4.31 7.95 -14.78
C GLU A 70 -4.55 7.84 -16.28
N LYS A 71 -4.03 8.82 -17.04
CA LYS A 71 -4.11 8.80 -18.51
C LYS A 71 -3.05 7.91 -19.17
N ASP A 72 -2.21 7.29 -18.34
CA ASP A 72 -1.16 6.39 -18.77
C ASP A 72 -1.71 4.95 -18.84
N ASN A 73 -2.06 4.53 -20.05
CA ASN A 73 -2.56 3.18 -20.30
C ASN A 73 -1.61 2.09 -19.80
N ASP A 74 -0.29 2.35 -19.76
CA ASP A 74 0.66 1.35 -19.28
C ASP A 74 0.61 1.23 -17.77
N LYS A 75 0.42 2.32 -17.04
CA LYS A 75 0.15 2.25 -15.59
C LYS A 75 -1.14 1.51 -15.28
N ILE A 76 -2.19 1.67 -16.09
CA ILE A 76 -3.46 0.93 -15.89
C ILE A 76 -3.25 -0.57 -16.12
N LYS A 77 -2.40 -0.96 -17.08
CA LYS A 77 -2.02 -2.36 -17.24
C LYS A 77 -1.24 -2.85 -16.03
N ASP A 78 -0.21 -2.13 -15.60
CA ASP A 78 0.55 -2.44 -14.38
C ASP A 78 -0.39 -2.56 -13.18
N ILE A 79 -1.47 -1.78 -13.19
CA ILE A 79 -2.49 -1.81 -12.15
C ILE A 79 -3.22 -3.16 -12.07
N LEU A 80 -3.51 -3.75 -13.22
CA LEU A 80 -4.18 -5.04 -13.34
C LEU A 80 -3.20 -6.22 -13.17
N TYR A 81 -1.94 -6.05 -13.57
CA TYR A 81 -0.90 -7.08 -13.44
C TYR A 81 -0.35 -7.27 -12.03
N SER A 82 -0.53 -6.28 -11.14
CA SER A 82 -0.14 -6.42 -9.73
C SER A 82 -0.98 -7.44 -8.97
N GLY A 83 -2.13 -7.84 -9.52
CA GLY A 83 -3.08 -8.76 -8.88
C GLY A 83 -2.71 -10.24 -9.08
N LEU A 84 -2.95 -11.07 -8.07
CA LEU A 84 -2.84 -12.53 -8.15
C LEU A 84 -3.98 -13.16 -8.96
N SER A 85 -5.11 -12.46 -9.04
CA SER A 85 -6.33 -12.88 -9.72
C SER A 85 -6.98 -11.72 -10.46
N TYR A 86 -7.89 -12.04 -11.39
CA TYR A 86 -8.72 -11.03 -12.04
C TYR A 86 -9.45 -10.19 -10.98
N PRO A 87 -9.46 -8.85 -11.12
CA PRO A 87 -10.19 -8.01 -10.19
C PRO A 87 -11.69 -8.26 -10.24
N ILE A 88 -12.33 -8.22 -9.07
CA ILE A 88 -13.77 -8.38 -8.90
C ILE A 88 -14.38 -7.00 -8.71
N GLU A 89 -15.42 -6.70 -9.49
CA GLU A 89 -16.18 -5.47 -9.39
C GLU A 89 -17.03 -5.45 -8.11
N ILE A 90 -16.90 -4.39 -7.31
CA ILE A 90 -17.60 -4.21 -6.05
C ILE A 90 -18.32 -2.85 -6.05
N ASN A 91 -19.60 -2.86 -5.69
CA ASN A 91 -20.35 -1.64 -5.44
C ASN A 91 -20.02 -1.11 -4.04
N VAL A 92 -19.72 0.17 -3.97
CA VAL A 92 -19.46 0.91 -2.73
C VAL A 92 -20.54 1.94 -2.52
N ASN A 93 -20.91 2.14 -1.25
CA ASN A 93 -21.91 3.11 -0.83
C ASN A 93 -21.24 4.41 -0.38
N ALA A 94 -22.04 5.48 -0.30
CA ALA A 94 -21.59 6.70 0.34
C ALA A 94 -21.21 6.42 1.80
N GLY A 95 -20.08 6.97 2.25
CA GLY A 95 -19.50 6.77 3.58
C GLY A 95 -18.50 5.61 3.67
N ASP A 96 -18.37 4.76 2.65
CA ASP A 96 -17.34 3.71 2.65
C ASP A 96 -15.94 4.34 2.59
N VAL A 97 -15.03 3.88 3.47
CA VAL A 97 -13.68 4.43 3.64
C VAL A 97 -12.63 3.44 3.20
N PHE A 98 -11.62 3.94 2.48
CA PHE A 98 -10.44 3.20 2.08
C PHE A 98 -9.16 3.92 2.51
N TYR A 99 -8.10 3.16 2.69
CA TYR A 99 -6.85 3.61 3.30
C TYR A 99 -5.67 3.39 2.36
N LYS A 100 -4.74 4.33 2.35
CA LYS A 100 -3.51 4.22 1.57
C LYS A 100 -2.31 4.43 2.46
N ILE A 101 -1.41 3.45 2.46
CA ILE A 101 -0.18 3.48 3.25
C ILE A 101 0.94 3.97 2.33
N VAL A 102 1.66 5.00 2.78
CA VAL A 102 2.63 5.73 1.95
C VAL A 102 3.92 5.91 2.73
N PRO A 103 5.09 5.61 2.16
CA PRO A 103 6.33 5.78 2.88
C PRO A 103 6.59 7.27 3.14
N LYS A 104 6.91 7.64 4.38
CA LYS A 104 6.93 9.05 4.87
C LYS A 104 7.94 9.96 4.16
N HIS A 105 8.98 9.38 3.56
CA HIS A 105 9.99 10.10 2.80
C HIS A 105 9.56 10.48 1.38
N PHE A 106 8.39 10.01 0.93
CA PHE A 106 7.80 10.48 -0.33
C PHE A 106 7.18 11.87 -0.14
N ASP A 107 7.35 12.70 -1.16
CA ASP A 107 6.81 14.06 -1.22
C ASP A 107 5.28 14.06 -1.27
N ASP A 108 4.65 14.66 -0.25
CA ASP A 108 3.19 14.80 -0.13
C ASP A 108 2.58 15.53 -1.33
N SER A 109 3.31 16.47 -1.94
CA SER A 109 2.84 17.19 -3.13
C SER A 109 2.78 16.28 -4.35
N LYS A 110 3.63 15.25 -4.38
CA LYS A 110 3.55 14.17 -5.36
C LYS A 110 2.47 13.19 -4.97
N PHE A 111 2.15 12.95 -3.70
CA PHE A 111 1.15 11.92 -3.34
C PHE A 111 -0.30 12.42 -3.34
N ALA A 112 -0.55 13.66 -2.91
CA ALA A 112 -1.83 14.35 -3.11
C ALA A 112 -2.15 14.54 -4.61
N LYS A 113 -1.11 14.64 -5.46
CA LYS A 113 -1.22 14.67 -6.92
C LYS A 113 -1.07 13.29 -7.60
N ASN A 114 -0.43 12.31 -6.96
CA ASN A 114 -0.18 10.98 -7.54
C ASN A 114 -1.39 10.10 -7.30
N GLN A 115 -2.09 9.99 -8.41
CA GLN A 115 -3.22 9.19 -8.81
C GLN A 115 -3.06 7.67 -8.61
N SER A 116 -2.14 7.18 -7.76
CA SER A 116 -2.11 5.74 -7.51
C SER A 116 -3.43 5.35 -6.86
N VAL A 117 -4.13 4.48 -7.56
CA VAL A 117 -5.54 4.12 -7.35
C VAL A 117 -5.70 2.98 -6.35
N TYR A 118 -4.63 2.55 -5.68
CA TYR A 118 -4.64 1.43 -4.76
C TYR A 118 -4.85 1.85 -3.32
N TYR A 119 -5.86 1.25 -2.74
CA TYR A 119 -6.23 1.42 -1.35
C TYR A 119 -6.53 0.07 -0.71
N LEU A 120 -6.50 0.03 0.61
CA LEU A 120 -6.96 -1.05 1.45
C LEU A 120 -8.35 -0.70 1.96
N ASP A 121 -9.22 -1.69 2.14
CA ASP A 121 -10.41 -1.46 2.95
C ASP A 121 -10.06 -1.46 4.46
N ALA A 122 -11.04 -1.17 5.31
CA ALA A 122 -10.84 -1.10 6.75
C ALA A 122 -10.34 -2.42 7.36
N VAL A 123 -10.73 -3.57 6.81
CA VAL A 123 -10.34 -4.89 7.33
C VAL A 123 -8.85 -5.13 7.06
N GLU A 124 -8.44 -4.93 5.81
CA GLU A 124 -7.03 -5.10 5.39
C GLU A 124 -6.12 -4.06 6.05
N TYR A 125 -6.57 -2.82 6.16
CA TYR A 125 -5.84 -1.77 6.87
C TYR A 125 -5.64 -2.12 8.35
N SER A 126 -6.69 -2.61 9.02
CA SER A 126 -6.61 -3.03 10.42
C SER A 126 -5.64 -4.20 10.60
N TYR A 127 -5.69 -5.18 9.69
CA TYR A 127 -4.77 -6.31 9.72
C TYR A 127 -3.31 -5.86 9.60
N ILE A 128 -2.98 -5.03 8.61
CA ILE A 128 -1.62 -4.50 8.38
C ILE A 128 -1.15 -3.64 9.55
N SER A 129 -2.03 -2.79 10.10
CA SER A 129 -1.68 -1.92 11.23
C SER A 129 -1.34 -2.73 12.49
N ASN A 130 -2.03 -3.84 12.71
CA ASN A 130 -1.80 -4.74 13.84
C ASN A 130 -0.62 -5.70 13.63
N HIS A 131 -0.24 -5.96 12.37
CA HIS A 131 0.86 -6.87 12.02
C HIS A 131 1.90 -6.16 11.15
N ASN A 132 2.37 -5.01 11.64
CA ASN A 132 3.25 -4.12 10.89
C ASN A 132 4.62 -4.73 10.55
N GLU A 133 5.01 -5.87 11.14
CA GLU A 133 6.19 -6.63 10.72
C GLU A 133 6.07 -7.25 9.32
N TYR A 134 4.84 -7.42 8.82
CA TYR A 134 4.56 -8.01 7.51
C TYR A 134 4.17 -6.97 6.46
N LEU A 135 4.15 -5.68 6.83
CA LEU A 135 3.62 -4.60 6.00
C LEU A 135 4.20 -4.64 4.58
N GLU A 136 5.52 -4.68 4.44
CA GLU A 136 6.18 -4.65 3.14
C GLU A 136 5.94 -5.93 2.36
N SER A 137 6.02 -7.08 3.05
CA SER A 137 5.87 -8.40 2.42
C SER A 137 4.44 -8.62 1.92
N TYR A 138 3.43 -8.18 2.66
CA TYR A 138 2.04 -8.46 2.35
C TYR A 138 1.49 -7.45 1.33
N LEU A 139 1.92 -6.19 1.42
CA LEU A 139 1.58 -5.17 0.42
C LEU A 139 2.39 -5.28 -0.88
N GLY A 140 3.29 -6.26 -0.99
CA GLY A 140 4.08 -6.47 -2.19
C GLY A 140 5.08 -5.34 -2.47
N LEU A 141 5.48 -4.57 -1.45
CA LEU A 141 6.25 -3.34 -1.65
C LEU A 141 7.67 -3.65 -2.14
N PRO A 142 8.12 -3.05 -3.25
CA PRO A 142 9.49 -3.19 -3.73
C PRO A 142 10.49 -2.53 -2.76
N LEU A 143 11.76 -2.92 -2.79
CA LEU A 143 12.80 -2.35 -1.90
C LEU A 143 12.94 -0.83 -2.04
N GLY A 144 12.68 -0.26 -3.21
CA GLY A 144 12.68 1.19 -3.42
C GLY A 144 11.51 1.93 -2.74
N SER A 145 10.54 1.21 -2.18
CA SER A 145 9.34 1.78 -1.54
C SER A 145 9.19 1.36 -0.07
N VAL A 146 10.18 0.69 0.51
CA VAL A 146 10.19 0.37 1.95
C VAL A 146 10.71 1.56 2.76
N SER A 147 10.18 1.76 3.97
CA SER A 147 10.50 2.90 4.84
C SER A 147 10.41 2.50 6.30
N VAL A 148 11.07 3.22 7.18
CA VAL A 148 10.87 3.03 8.62
C VAL A 148 9.53 3.53 9.09
N ASP A 149 9.04 4.62 8.47
CA ASP A 149 7.76 5.23 8.78
C ASP A 149 6.86 5.30 7.55
N TYR A 150 5.56 5.19 7.81
CA TYR A 150 4.51 5.39 6.81
C TYR A 150 3.45 6.38 7.29
N LYS A 151 2.99 7.22 6.37
CA LYS A 151 1.78 8.03 6.49
C LYS A 151 0.57 7.24 5.98
N VAL A 152 -0.60 7.53 6.54
CA VAL A 152 -1.85 6.95 6.09
C VAL A 152 -2.76 8.04 5.53
N TYR A 153 -3.25 7.83 4.32
CA TYR A 153 -4.27 8.67 3.71
C TYR A 153 -5.58 7.93 3.67
N ARG A 154 -6.68 8.68 3.74
CA ARG A 154 -8.03 8.15 3.66
C ARG A 154 -8.72 8.70 2.44
N ILE A 155 -9.60 7.88 1.89
CA ILE A 155 -10.54 8.30 0.85
C ILE A 155 -11.92 7.76 1.18
N THR A 156 -12.92 8.63 1.11
CA THR A 156 -14.30 8.33 1.48
C THR A 156 -15.20 8.51 0.27
N ALA A 157 -16.01 7.50 -0.04
CA ALA A 157 -17.01 7.60 -1.09
C ALA A 157 -18.09 8.60 -0.67
N GLN A 158 -18.35 9.62 -1.48
CA GLN A 158 -19.40 10.62 -1.26
C GLN A 158 -20.75 10.18 -1.84
N GLN A 159 -20.72 9.25 -2.78
CA GLN A 159 -21.89 8.68 -3.43
C GLN A 159 -21.64 7.23 -3.81
N LYS A 160 -22.71 6.53 -4.20
CA LYS A 160 -22.60 5.17 -4.72
C LYS A 160 -21.70 5.14 -5.95
N THR A 161 -20.71 4.25 -5.95
CA THR A 161 -19.76 4.09 -7.05
C THR A 161 -19.26 2.64 -7.12
N THR A 162 -18.27 2.38 -7.96
CA THR A 162 -17.70 1.06 -8.21
C THR A 162 -16.19 1.08 -8.01
N VAL A 163 -15.69 0.05 -7.34
CA VAL A 163 -14.26 -0.24 -7.19
C VAL A 163 -13.97 -1.65 -7.66
N TYR A 164 -12.70 -1.99 -7.84
CA TYR A 164 -12.28 -3.34 -8.18
C TYR A 164 -11.34 -3.89 -7.12
N LYS A 165 -11.60 -5.10 -6.63
CA LYS A 165 -10.76 -5.75 -5.62
C LYS A 165 -9.97 -6.91 -6.21
N SER A 166 -8.70 -7.01 -5.88
CA SER A 166 -7.86 -8.18 -6.20
C SER A 166 -6.89 -8.46 -5.06
N TYR A 167 -6.43 -9.71 -4.95
CA TYR A 167 -5.32 -10.02 -4.06
C TYR A 167 -4.02 -9.49 -4.67
N ILE A 168 -3.15 -8.90 -3.86
CA ILE A 168 -1.80 -8.52 -4.30
C ILE A 168 -1.01 -9.80 -4.60
N ALA A 169 -0.40 -9.89 -5.77
CA ALA A 169 0.43 -11.02 -6.13
C ALA A 169 1.80 -10.98 -5.42
N PRO A 170 2.43 -12.15 -5.18
CA PRO A 170 3.83 -12.19 -4.77
C PRO A 170 4.72 -11.49 -5.80
N THR A 171 5.73 -10.77 -5.33
CA THR A 171 6.72 -10.13 -6.22
C THR A 171 8.11 -10.69 -5.97
N ILE A 172 8.89 -10.77 -7.04
CA ILE A 172 10.31 -11.11 -7.00
C ILE A 172 11.09 -9.97 -7.67
N GLN A 173 12.05 -9.40 -6.95
CA GLN A 173 12.95 -8.38 -7.44
C GLN A 173 14.30 -9.01 -7.83
N TYR A 174 14.86 -8.54 -8.95
CA TYR A 174 16.15 -8.98 -9.50
C TYR A 174 17.05 -7.78 -9.81
N LEU A 175 18.38 -7.99 -9.79
CA LEU A 175 19.32 -7.09 -10.45
C LEU A 175 19.30 -7.45 -11.94
N LYS A 176 19.24 -6.46 -12.84
CA LYS A 176 19.18 -6.72 -14.29
C LYS A 176 20.45 -7.42 -14.79
N ASP A 177 21.59 -7.12 -14.18
CA ASP A 177 22.90 -7.63 -14.61
C ASP A 177 23.27 -8.98 -13.98
N ILE A 178 22.55 -9.39 -12.93
CA ILE A 178 22.78 -10.64 -12.21
C ILE A 178 21.40 -11.23 -11.94
N SER A 179 21.03 -12.32 -12.60
CA SER A 179 19.74 -13.02 -12.40
C SER A 179 19.60 -13.68 -11.01
N SER A 180 20.28 -13.15 -9.99
CA SER A 180 20.06 -13.49 -8.60
C SER A 180 18.77 -12.84 -8.11
N VAL A 181 17.97 -13.64 -7.40
CA VAL A 181 16.81 -13.13 -6.68
C VAL A 181 17.30 -12.30 -5.50
N LEU A 182 16.83 -11.06 -5.41
CA LEU A 182 17.23 -10.10 -4.39
C LEU A 182 16.28 -10.08 -3.21
N TYR A 183 15.00 -10.05 -3.53
CA TYR A 183 13.95 -9.73 -2.57
C TYR A 183 12.65 -10.31 -3.05
N ARG A 184 11.91 -10.92 -2.12
CA ARG A 184 10.61 -11.53 -2.37
C ARG A 184 9.60 -10.93 -1.42
N THR A 185 8.42 -10.70 -1.95
CA THR A 185 7.24 -10.38 -1.15
C THR A 185 6.21 -11.48 -1.31
N LYS A 186 5.43 -11.72 -0.26
CA LYS A 186 4.38 -12.74 -0.28
C LYS A 186 3.12 -12.27 -1.02
N GLY A 187 2.85 -10.97 -1.00
CA GLY A 187 1.52 -10.47 -1.38
C GLY A 187 0.44 -11.05 -0.46
N GLY A 188 -0.80 -11.10 -0.95
CA GLY A 188 -1.91 -11.84 -0.33
C GLY A 188 -2.94 -10.99 0.40
N VAL A 189 -2.71 -9.70 0.60
CA VAL A 189 -3.77 -8.78 1.05
C VAL A 189 -4.63 -8.34 -0.11
N VAL A 190 -5.87 -7.96 0.17
CA VAL A 190 -6.77 -7.40 -0.84
C VAL A 190 -6.42 -5.93 -1.07
N GLN A 191 -6.06 -5.61 -2.31
CA GLN A 191 -6.01 -4.24 -2.80
C GLN A 191 -7.32 -3.87 -3.46
N THR A 192 -7.68 -2.60 -3.33
CA THR A 192 -8.86 -1.97 -3.94
C THR A 192 -8.39 -0.91 -4.92
N LEU A 193 -8.73 -1.13 -6.19
CA LEU A 193 -8.62 -0.18 -7.28
C LEU A 193 -9.80 0.80 -7.24
N VAL A 194 -9.51 2.03 -6.84
CA VAL A 194 -10.45 3.15 -6.74
C VAL A 194 -10.43 3.95 -8.04
N LEU A 195 -11.54 3.94 -8.77
CA LEU A 195 -11.69 4.67 -10.03
C LEU A 195 -12.01 6.14 -9.83
N ASN A 196 -11.76 6.97 -10.85
CA ASN A 196 -12.00 8.43 -10.79
C ASN A 196 -11.45 9.09 -9.53
N VAL A 197 -10.30 8.64 -9.00
CA VAL A 197 -9.78 9.14 -7.72
C VAL A 197 -9.57 10.66 -7.71
N CYS A 198 -9.49 11.34 -8.86
CA CYS A 198 -9.43 12.81 -8.93
C CYS A 198 -10.79 13.52 -8.79
N ASP A 199 -11.91 12.81 -8.92
CA ASP A 199 -13.24 13.39 -8.90
C ASP A 199 -13.71 13.62 -7.45
N ALA A 200 -13.69 14.89 -7.04
CA ALA A 200 -14.09 15.32 -5.70
C ALA A 200 -15.60 15.15 -5.44
N ALA A 201 -16.43 14.99 -6.48
CA ALA A 201 -17.85 14.68 -6.31
C ALA A 201 -18.08 13.21 -5.92
N ILE A 202 -17.13 12.33 -6.25
CA ILE A 202 -17.18 10.90 -5.91
C ILE A 202 -16.39 10.64 -4.63
N TRP A 203 -15.24 11.30 -4.46
CA TRP A 203 -14.29 10.98 -3.43
C TRP A 203 -13.83 12.20 -2.63
N GLU A 204 -13.98 12.10 -1.32
CA GLU A 204 -13.33 13.00 -0.38
C GLU A 204 -12.00 12.39 0.06
N LYS A 205 -10.93 13.17 0.01
CA LYS A 205 -9.59 12.74 0.41
C LYS A 205 -9.17 13.50 1.65
N GLU A 206 -8.62 12.76 2.59
CA GLU A 206 -8.07 13.33 3.82
C GLU A 206 -6.67 12.77 4.05
N ALA A 207 -5.72 13.68 4.29
CA ALA A 207 -4.46 13.30 4.91
C ALA A 207 -4.72 13.20 6.41
N ASP A 208 -4.58 12.00 6.97
CA ASP A 208 -4.69 11.83 8.41
C ASP A 208 -3.28 11.86 9.00
N ASP A 209 -2.76 13.07 9.23
CA ASP A 209 -1.42 13.29 9.79
C ASP A 209 -1.26 12.70 11.21
N THR A 210 -2.40 12.38 11.86
CA THR A 210 -2.44 11.74 13.18
C THR A 210 -2.24 10.24 13.11
N ILE A 211 -2.40 9.62 11.93
CA ILE A 211 -2.27 8.19 11.74
C ILE A 211 -0.98 7.87 10.99
N GLN A 212 -0.04 7.32 11.73
CA GLN A 212 1.23 6.83 11.22
C GLN A 212 1.37 5.35 11.57
N ILE A 213 1.94 4.59 10.64
CA ILE A 213 2.41 3.25 10.94
C ILE A 213 3.91 3.37 11.15
N ALA A 214 4.31 3.26 12.41
CA ALA A 214 5.70 3.06 12.84
C ALA A 214 5.83 1.60 13.27
N PRO A 215 6.33 0.70 12.40
CA PRO A 215 6.41 -0.71 12.70
C PRO A 215 7.24 -0.97 13.96
N LYS A 216 6.68 -1.77 14.87
CA LYS A 216 7.28 -2.06 16.19
C LYS A 216 8.09 -3.35 16.21
N ALA A 217 8.48 -3.81 15.03
CA ALA A 217 9.15 -5.08 14.84
C ALA A 217 10.02 -5.03 13.58
N LEU A 218 11.01 -5.93 13.54
CA LEU A 218 11.81 -6.11 12.33
C LEU A 218 10.94 -6.71 11.22
N PRO A 219 11.23 -6.37 9.95
CA PRO A 219 10.51 -6.93 8.82
C PRO A 219 10.61 -8.46 8.79
N LYS A 220 9.51 -9.14 8.51
CA LYS A 220 9.46 -10.60 8.30
C LYS A 220 9.11 -10.91 6.85
N TYR A 221 9.90 -11.78 6.21
CA TYR A 221 9.74 -12.22 4.83
C TYR A 221 9.17 -13.63 4.70
#